data_AF-A0A847L238-F1
#
_entry.id   AF-A0A847L238-F1
#
_cell.length_a   1.000
_cell.length_b   1.000
_cell.length_c   1.000
_cell.angle_alpha   90.00
_cell.angle_beta   90.00
_cell.angle_gamma   90.00
#
_symmetry.space_group_name_H-M   'P 1'
#
loop_
_entity.id
_entity.type
_entity.pdbx_description
1 polymer ?
#
loop_
_entity_poly.entity_id
_entity_poly.type
_entity_poly.pdbx_seq_one_letter_code
_entity_poly.pdbx_strand_id
1 'polypeptide(L)'
;MIEIVIALISTLCIALGWIVHRKTERIKIMENQLSERKYKAYSELVSLFYGILIDVKSQKNTNQKFTMTKMIEAKRDILMYGSDKVFSKFNQWLCATSEEKDSNKQMEYFLQLMLEIRKDMQGEKTVVKLRDILINLIQSRKEVEEFIRENSLSI
;
A
#
# COMPACT_ATOMS: atom_id res chain seq x y z
N MET A 1 2.61 -41.81 -43.66
CA MET A 1 3.71 -41.04 -43.01
C MET A 1 3.24 -39.66 -42.55
N ILE A 2 2.59 -38.87 -43.42
CA ILE A 2 2.07 -37.53 -43.07
C ILE A 2 1.02 -37.56 -41.95
N GLU A 3 0.09 -38.52 -41.97
CA GLU A 3 -0.96 -38.65 -40.93
C GLU A 3 -0.40 -38.89 -39.52
N ILE A 4 0.67 -39.68 -39.40
CA ILE A 4 1.33 -39.97 -38.12
C ILE A 4 2.02 -38.70 -37.58
N VAL A 5 2.60 -37.89 -38.47
CA VAL A 5 3.22 -36.61 -38.10
C VAL A 5 2.18 -35.62 -37.60
N ILE A 6 1.02 -35.54 -38.26
CA ILE A 6 -0.09 -34.68 -37.83
C ILE A 6 -0.63 -35.12 -36.47
N ALA A 7 -0.81 -36.42 -36.24
CA ALA A 7 -1.27 -36.95 -34.95
C ALA A 7 -0.28 -36.63 -33.81
N LEU A 8 1.03 -36.76 -34.06
CA LEU A 8 2.08 -36.42 -33.08
C LEU A 8 2.09 -34.93 -32.74
N ILE A 9 2.01 -34.05 -33.75
CA ILE A 9 1.98 -32.60 -33.54
C ILE A 9 0.72 -32.20 -32.75
N SER A 10 -0.43 -32.77 -33.09
CA SER A 10 -1.71 -32.46 -32.43
C SER A 10 -1.67 -32.85 -30.94
N THR A 11 -1.12 -34.03 -30.64
CA THR A 11 -0.93 -34.51 -29.26
C THR A 11 0.04 -33.62 -28.49
N LEU A 12 1.12 -33.17 -29.14
CA LEU A 12 2.10 -32.25 -28.54
C LEU A 12 1.48 -30.88 -28.22
N CYS A 13 0.66 -30.33 -29.13
CA CYS A 13 -0.04 -29.06 -28.90
C CYS A 13 -1.01 -29.13 -27.71
N ILE A 14 -1.74 -30.24 -27.56
CA ILE A 14 -2.63 -30.46 -26.41
C ILE A 14 -1.83 -30.53 -25.11
N ALA A 15 -0.72 -31.27 -25.09
CA ALA A 15 0.14 -31.40 -23.91
C ALA A 15 0.76 -30.06 -23.49
N LEU A 16 1.27 -29.28 -24.45
CA LEU A 16 1.84 -27.96 -24.20
C LEU A 16 0.77 -26.96 -23.72
N GLY A 17 -0.41 -26.93 -24.36
CA GLY A 17 -1.53 -26.09 -23.96
C GLY A 17 -1.97 -26.37 -22.52
N TRP A 18 -2.05 -27.64 -22.13
CA TRP A 18 -2.39 -28.04 -20.76
C TRP A 18 -1.33 -27.61 -19.72
N ILE A 19 -0.05 -27.75 -20.04
CA ILE A 19 1.05 -27.31 -19.15
C ILE A 19 1.04 -25.79 -18.96
N VAL A 20 0.89 -25.03 -20.05
CA VAL A 20 0.83 -23.55 -19.99
C VAL A 20 -0.37 -23.12 -19.18
N HIS A 21 -1.57 -23.65 -19.49
CA HIS A 21 -2.79 -23.31 -18.77
C HIS A 21 -2.67 -23.58 -17.26
N ARG A 22 -2.12 -24.74 -16.87
CA ARG A 22 -1.93 -25.09 -15.46
C ARG A 22 -0.92 -24.20 -14.74
N LYS A 23 0.14 -23.76 -15.43
CA LYS A 23 1.10 -22.78 -14.87
C LYS A 23 0.46 -21.40 -14.71
N THR A 24 -0.28 -20.93 -15.70
CA THR A 24 -0.97 -19.64 -15.66
C THR A 24 -2.00 -19.59 -14.53
N GLU A 25 -2.81 -20.63 -14.35
CA GLU A 25 -3.79 -20.69 -13.26
C GLU A 25 -3.12 -20.64 -11.88
N ARG A 26 -2.03 -21.39 -11.68
CA ARG A 26 -1.28 -21.34 -10.40
C ARG A 26 -0.67 -19.98 -10.13
N ILE A 27 -0.10 -19.33 -11.16
CA ILE A 27 0.45 -17.97 -11.04
C ILE A 27 -0.66 -17.00 -10.67
N LYS A 28 -1.81 -17.05 -11.36
CA LYS A 28 -2.97 -16.19 -11.10
C LYS A 28 -3.55 -16.37 -9.69
N ILE A 29 -3.66 -17.62 -9.22
CA ILE A 29 -4.12 -17.92 -7.86
C ILE A 29 -3.12 -17.38 -6.82
N MET A 30 -1.81 -17.59 -7.06
CA MET A 30 -0.77 -17.11 -6.16
C MET A 30 -0.69 -15.58 -6.14
N GLU A 31 -0.81 -14.92 -7.28
CA GLU A 31 -0.90 -13.46 -7.41
C GLU A 31 -2.16 -12.92 -6.72
N ASN A 32 -3.31 -13.59 -6.88
CA ASN A 32 -4.54 -13.21 -6.19
C ASN A 32 -4.40 -13.33 -4.67
N GLN A 33 -3.85 -14.44 -4.16
CA GLN A 33 -3.64 -14.64 -2.73
C GLN A 33 -2.60 -13.65 -2.15
N LEU A 34 -1.52 -13.38 -2.88
CA LEU A 34 -0.55 -12.36 -2.50
C LEU A 34 -1.18 -10.97 -2.52
N SER A 35 -1.99 -10.66 -3.53
CA SER A 35 -2.73 -9.41 -3.65
C SER A 35 -3.73 -9.23 -2.51
N GLU A 36 -4.44 -10.28 -2.11
CA GLU A 36 -5.36 -10.25 -0.96
C GLU A 36 -4.61 -10.00 0.36
N ARG A 37 -3.46 -10.67 0.56
CA ARG A 37 -2.63 -10.46 1.76
C ARG A 37 -2.02 -9.07 1.80
N LYS A 38 -1.54 -8.56 0.66
CA LYS A 38 -1.08 -7.17 0.48
C LYS A 38 -2.19 -6.17 0.79
N TYR A 39 -3.37 -6.38 0.21
CA TYR A 39 -4.55 -5.55 0.46
C TYR A 39 -4.88 -5.51 1.95
N LYS A 40 -4.89 -6.68 2.61
CA LYS A 40 -5.16 -6.78 4.04
C LYS A 40 -4.13 -6.02 4.87
N ALA A 41 -2.83 -6.24 4.62
CA ALA A 41 -1.74 -5.55 5.31
C ALA A 41 -1.86 -4.03 5.22
N TYR A 42 -2.10 -3.51 4.01
CA TYR A 42 -2.25 -2.07 3.80
C TYR A 42 -3.55 -1.53 4.38
N SER A 43 -4.67 -2.25 4.23
CA SER A 43 -5.96 -1.85 4.80
C SER A 43 -5.91 -1.75 6.32
N GLU A 44 -5.23 -2.68 7.00
CA GLU A 44 -5.06 -2.64 8.45
C GLU A 44 -4.19 -1.45 8.90
N LEU A 45 -3.09 -1.17 8.20
CA LEU A 45 -2.25 0.01 8.47
C LEU A 45 -3.04 1.32 8.27
N VAL A 46 -3.76 1.45 7.16
CA VAL A 46 -4.57 2.64 6.87
C VAL A 46 -5.69 2.79 7.89
N SER A 47 -6.34 1.69 8.27
CA SER A 47 -7.40 1.70 9.31
C SER A 47 -6.87 2.13 10.67
N LEU A 48 -5.67 1.68 11.06
CA LEU A 48 -5.01 2.14 12.27
C LEU A 48 -4.81 3.67 12.26
N PHE A 49 -4.33 4.21 11.14
CA PHE A 49 -4.12 5.65 11.00
C PHE A 49 -5.43 6.44 11.08
N TYR A 50 -6.46 6.06 10.33
CA TYR A 50 -7.75 6.74 10.39
C TYR A 50 -8.41 6.60 11.77
N GLY A 51 -8.18 5.49 12.47
CA GLY A 51 -8.58 5.33 13.87
C GLY A 51 -7.94 6.39 14.78
N ILE A 52 -6.62 6.59 14.66
CA ILE A 52 -5.91 7.65 15.40
C ILE A 52 -6.44 9.04 15.01
N LEU A 53 -6.68 9.30 13.73
CA LEU A 53 -7.26 10.58 13.28
C LEU A 53 -8.65 10.85 13.88
N ILE A 54 -9.51 9.83 13.95
CA ILE A 54 -10.83 9.94 14.55
C ILE A 54 -10.71 10.28 16.04
N ASP A 55 -9.81 9.60 16.77
CA ASP A 55 -9.59 9.85 18.19
C ASP A 55 -9.12 11.29 18.44
N VAL A 56 -8.17 11.78 17.63
CA VAL A 56 -7.67 13.16 17.68
C VAL A 56 -8.78 14.17 17.38
N LYS A 57 -9.55 13.98 16.30
CA LYS A 57 -10.67 14.89 15.95
C LYS A 57 -11.80 14.86 16.99
N SER A 58 -12.01 13.73 17.66
CA SER A 58 -13.08 13.54 18.63
C SER A 58 -12.68 13.89 20.07
N GLN A 59 -11.45 14.35 20.31
CA GLN A 59 -10.87 14.57 21.66
C GLN A 59 -11.01 13.36 22.60
N LYS A 60 -11.01 12.14 22.04
CA LYS A 60 -11.09 10.90 22.82
C LYS A 60 -9.70 10.45 23.24
N ASN A 61 -9.58 9.93 24.45
CA ASN A 61 -8.35 9.28 24.90
C ASN A 61 -8.11 8.01 24.06
N THR A 62 -7.09 8.04 23.22
CA THR A 62 -6.65 6.87 22.45
C THR A 62 -6.27 5.73 23.39
N ASN A 63 -6.77 4.52 23.12
CA ASN A 63 -6.39 3.33 23.88
C ASN A 63 -4.95 2.92 23.51
N GLN A 64 -3.98 3.46 24.25
CA GLN A 64 -2.54 3.34 23.98
C GLN A 64 -2.08 1.88 23.82
N LYS A 65 -2.60 0.95 24.63
CA LYS A 65 -2.26 -0.48 24.56
C LYS A 65 -2.76 -1.12 23.26
N PHE A 66 -3.99 -0.79 22.85
CA PHE A 66 -4.57 -1.29 21.60
C PHE A 66 -3.81 -0.75 20.38
N THR A 67 -3.48 0.54 20.37
CA THR A 67 -2.71 1.18 19.29
C THR A 67 -1.30 0.61 19.17
N MET A 68 -0.63 0.31 20.28
CA MET A 68 0.70 -0.30 20.28
C MET A 68 0.68 -1.71 19.66
N THR A 69 -0.29 -2.55 20.04
CA THR A 69 -0.44 -3.89 19.46
C THR A 69 -0.69 -3.81 17.95
N LYS A 70 -1.60 -2.93 17.53
CA LYS A 70 -1.91 -2.72 16.11
C LYS A 70 -0.71 -2.19 15.30
N MET A 71 0.12 -1.35 15.91
CA MET A 71 1.36 -0.89 15.28
C MET A 71 2.36 -2.02 15.08
N ILE A 72 2.49 -2.95 16.03
CA ILE A 72 3.36 -4.13 15.88
C ILE A 72 2.82 -5.06 14.78
N GLU A 73 1.50 -5.26 14.71
CA GLU A 73 0.86 -6.02 13.62
C GLU A 73 1.13 -5.38 12.26
N ALA A 74 0.97 -4.06 12.14
CA ALA A 74 1.28 -3.33 10.92
C ALA A 74 2.77 -3.46 10.53
N LYS A 75 3.70 -3.37 11.49
CA LYS A 75 5.13 -3.59 11.21
C LYS A 75 5.40 -4.98 10.63
N ARG A 76 4.81 -6.02 11.23
CA ARG A 76 4.92 -7.40 10.74
C ARG A 76 4.36 -7.53 9.33
N ASP A 77 3.16 -7.00 9.08
CA ASP A 77 2.45 -7.21 7.83
C ASP A 77 3.07 -6.41 6.67
N ILE A 78 3.55 -5.20 6.92
CA ILE A 78 4.32 -4.42 5.95
C ILE A 78 5.68 -5.08 5.66
N LEU A 79 6.35 -5.66 6.65
CA LEU A 79 7.58 -6.41 6.42
C LEU A 79 7.36 -7.65 5.55
N MET A 80 6.24 -8.37 5.74
CA MET A 80 5.96 -9.61 5.01
C MET A 80 5.41 -9.38 3.61
N TYR A 81 4.55 -8.36 3.43
CA TYR A 81 3.76 -8.19 2.21
C TYR A 81 3.99 -6.85 1.52
N GLY A 82 4.55 -5.86 2.21
CA GLY A 82 4.86 -4.56 1.62
C GLY A 82 5.88 -4.66 0.50
N SER A 83 5.78 -3.83 -0.53
CA SER A 83 6.90 -3.66 -1.48
C SER A 83 8.05 -2.87 -0.85
N ASP A 84 9.25 -2.99 -1.41
CA ASP A 84 10.45 -2.34 -0.89
C ASP A 84 10.27 -0.82 -0.75
N LYS A 85 9.57 -0.19 -1.72
CA LYS A 85 9.25 1.25 -1.68
C LYS A 85 8.35 1.59 -0.48
N VAL A 86 7.30 0.79 -0.26
CA VAL A 86 6.37 0.96 0.87
C VAL A 86 7.08 0.73 2.20
N PHE A 87 7.86 -0.36 2.31
CA PHE A 87 8.63 -0.67 3.52
C PHE A 87 9.62 0.45 3.87
N SER A 88 10.33 0.98 2.87
CA SER A 88 11.24 2.11 3.04
C SER A 88 10.52 3.37 3.56
N LYS A 89 9.40 3.76 2.93
CA LYS A 89 8.61 4.92 3.37
C LYS A 89 7.95 4.72 4.73
N PHE A 90 7.58 3.48 5.05
CA PHE A 90 7.01 3.16 6.36
C PHE A 90 8.04 3.34 7.47
N ASN A 91 9.26 2.85 7.27
CA ASN A 91 10.36 3.08 8.22
C ASN A 91 10.72 4.55 8.33
N GLN A 92 10.75 5.28 7.20
CA GLN A 92 11.00 6.72 7.19
C GLN A 92 9.98 7.47 8.05
N TRP A 93 8.70 7.14 7.91
CA TRP A 93 7.64 7.72 8.75
C TRP A 93 7.81 7.33 10.23
N LEU A 94 8.05 6.06 10.53
CA LEU A 94 8.26 5.60 11.92
C LEU A 94 9.44 6.30 12.60
N CYS A 95 10.60 6.42 11.95
CA CYS A 95 11.74 7.15 12.48
C CYS A 95 11.40 8.63 12.70
N ALA A 96 10.69 9.26 11.76
CA ALA A 96 10.28 10.65 11.90
C ALA A 96 9.37 10.88 13.12
N THR A 97 8.47 9.95 13.44
CA THR A 97 7.63 10.09 14.65
C THR A 97 8.42 10.07 15.97
N SER A 98 9.66 9.57 15.96
CA SER A 98 10.52 9.49 17.16
C SER A 98 11.62 10.56 17.17
N GLU A 99 12.15 10.91 16.00
CA GLU A 99 13.37 11.71 15.85
C GLU A 99 13.11 13.13 15.33
N GLU A 100 12.07 13.33 14.51
CA GLU A 100 11.76 14.62 13.90
C GLU A 100 10.91 15.46 14.85
N LYS A 101 11.32 16.69 15.13
CA LYS A 101 10.56 17.62 16.00
C LYS A 101 9.51 18.40 15.22
N ASP A 102 9.69 18.52 13.92
CA ASP A 102 8.75 19.19 13.02
C ASP A 102 7.59 18.25 12.65
N SER A 103 6.42 18.52 13.23
CA SER A 103 5.18 17.77 12.96
C SER A 103 4.74 17.84 11.50
N ASN A 104 5.07 18.91 10.78
CA ASN A 104 4.74 19.04 9.36
C ASN A 104 5.54 18.07 8.51
N LYS A 105 6.82 17.89 8.85
CA LYS A 105 7.69 16.94 8.16
C LYS A 105 7.35 15.49 8.49
N GLN A 106 6.90 15.21 9.71
CA GLN A 106 6.28 13.93 10.04
C GLN A 106 5.04 13.65 9.18
N MET A 107 4.18 14.66 9.00
CA MET A 107 3.00 14.58 8.12
C MET A 107 3.40 14.38 6.66
N GLU A 108 4.46 15.04 6.18
CA GLU A 108 4.96 14.84 4.83
C GLU A 108 5.38 13.38 4.59
N TYR A 109 6.18 12.80 5.48
CA TYR A 109 6.59 11.39 5.37
C TYR A 109 5.39 10.43 5.44
N PHE A 110 4.38 10.77 6.23
CA PHE A 110 3.12 10.02 6.25
C PHE A 110 2.41 10.08 4.88
N LEU A 111 2.26 11.26 4.29
CA LEU A 111 1.64 11.42 2.97
C LEU A 111 2.41 10.67 1.88
N GLN A 112 3.75 10.67 1.95
CA GLN A 112 4.60 9.89 1.06
C GLN A 112 4.37 8.38 1.19
N LEU A 113 4.25 7.86 2.42
CA LEU A 113 3.89 6.46 2.67
C LEU A 113 2.54 6.10 2.05
N MET A 114 1.51 6.92 2.28
CA MET A 114 0.17 6.69 1.72
C MET A 114 0.17 6.69 0.18
N LEU A 115 0.97 7.56 -0.43
CA LEU A 115 1.12 7.59 -1.88
C LEU A 115 1.80 6.32 -2.41
N GLU A 116 2.87 5.86 -1.78
CA GLU A 116 3.55 4.62 -2.20
C GLU A 116 2.66 3.39 -2.02
N ILE A 117 1.89 3.29 -0.94
CA ILE A 117 0.89 2.23 -0.76
C ILE A 117 -0.11 2.23 -1.93
N ARG A 118 -0.60 3.41 -2.31
CA ARG A 118 -1.53 3.54 -3.43
C ARG A 118 -0.91 3.16 -4.77
N LYS A 119 0.34 3.54 -5.03
CA LYS A 119 1.09 3.14 -6.22
C LYS A 119 1.29 1.63 -6.28
N ASP A 120 1.64 1.01 -5.17
CA ASP A 120 1.84 -0.45 -5.06
C ASP A 120 0.54 -1.20 -5.36
N MET A 121 -0.59 -0.69 -4.86
CA MET A 121 -1.91 -1.28 -5.08
C MET A 121 -2.47 -1.09 -6.49
N GLN A 122 -2.11 0.00 -7.17
CA GLN A 122 -2.65 0.34 -8.50
C GLN A 122 -1.65 0.11 -9.65
N GLY A 123 -0.49 -0.45 -9.37
CA GLY A 123 0.55 -0.75 -10.37
C GLY A 123 1.07 0.50 -11.08
N GLU A 124 1.42 1.54 -10.32
CA GLU A 124 1.94 2.85 -10.79
C GLU A 124 0.97 3.70 -11.64
N LYS A 125 -0.27 3.24 -11.90
CA LYS A 125 -1.29 3.97 -12.67
C LYS A 125 -2.03 5.08 -11.91
N THR A 126 -1.62 5.39 -10.69
CA THR A 126 -2.32 6.38 -9.86
C THR A 126 -1.98 7.81 -10.29
N VAL A 127 -3.01 8.60 -10.58
CA VAL A 127 -2.90 10.06 -10.83
C VAL A 127 -2.92 10.89 -9.54
N VAL A 128 -3.22 10.26 -8.40
CA VAL A 128 -3.32 10.90 -7.08
C VAL A 128 -1.94 11.39 -6.65
N LYS A 129 -1.86 12.67 -6.24
CA LYS A 129 -0.66 13.30 -5.68
C LYS A 129 -0.78 13.43 -4.17
N LEU A 130 0.33 13.75 -3.50
CA LEU A 130 0.34 14.03 -2.05
C LEU A 130 -0.70 15.10 -1.67
N ARG A 131 -0.81 16.17 -2.48
CA ARG A 131 -1.81 17.23 -2.28
C ARG A 131 -3.25 16.69 -2.25
N ASP A 132 -3.58 15.73 -3.11
CA ASP A 132 -4.93 15.15 -3.15
C ASP A 132 -5.23 14.32 -1.90
N ILE A 133 -4.22 13.61 -1.38
CA ILE A 133 -4.32 12.89 -0.11
C ILE A 133 -4.50 13.90 1.04
N LEU A 134 -3.75 14.99 1.05
CA LEU A 134 -3.87 16.04 2.06
C LEU A 134 -5.26 16.71 2.04
N ILE A 135 -5.80 16.98 0.85
CA ILE A 135 -7.18 17.45 0.67
C ILE A 135 -8.19 16.45 1.23
N ASN A 136 -7.96 15.14 1.07
CA ASN A 136 -8.84 14.13 1.64
C ASN A 136 -8.85 14.16 3.18
N LEU A 137 -7.71 14.45 3.82
CA LEU A 137 -7.59 14.50 5.28
C LEU A 137 -8.17 15.77 5.90
N ILE A 138 -7.85 16.92 5.32
CA ILE A 138 -8.27 18.25 5.79
C ILE A 138 -9.71 18.57 5.35
N GLN A 139 -10.11 18.09 4.16
CA GLN A 139 -11.44 18.31 3.56
C GLN A 139 -11.74 19.78 3.19
N SER A 140 -10.74 20.66 3.22
CA SER A 140 -10.83 22.09 2.86
C SER A 140 -9.67 22.48 1.96
N ARG A 141 -9.97 22.90 0.72
CA ARG A 141 -8.92 23.29 -0.25
C ARG A 141 -8.18 24.54 0.20
N LYS A 142 -8.89 25.50 0.79
CA LYS A 142 -8.31 26.77 1.24
C LYS A 142 -7.27 26.54 2.34
N GLU A 143 -7.63 25.75 3.35
CA GLU A 143 -6.74 25.39 4.46
C GLU A 143 -5.52 24.59 3.98
N VAL A 144 -5.69 23.72 2.98
CA VAL A 144 -4.55 23.00 2.38
C VAL A 144 -3.56 23.96 1.72
N GLU A 145 -4.03 24.94 0.96
CA GLU A 145 -3.16 25.93 0.33
C GLU A 145 -2.44 26.81 1.37
N GLU A 146 -3.13 27.19 2.45
CA GLU A 146 -2.53 27.92 3.57
C GLU A 146 -1.46 27.07 4.25
N PHE A 147 -1.76 25.80 4.54
CA PHE A 147 -0.84 24.85 5.15
C PHE A 147 0.39 24.57 4.29
N ILE A 148 0.25 24.41 2.97
CA ILE A 148 1.38 24.21 2.05
C ILE A 148 2.27 25.46 2.02
N ARG A 149 1.66 26.65 1.95
CA ARG A 149 2.38 27.92 1.88
C ARG A 149 3.16 28.22 3.16
N GLU A 150 2.57 27.96 4.33
CA GLU A 150 3.17 28.26 5.62
C GLU A 150 4.30 27.30 5.99
N ASN A 151 4.18 26.03 5.59
CA ASN A 151 5.11 24.99 6.03
C ASN A 151 6.14 24.59 4.97
N SER A 152 6.17 25.27 3.80
CA SER A 152 7.11 25.03 2.71
C SER A 152 7.25 23.55 2.32
N LEU A 153 6.16 22.79 2.43
CA LEU A 153 6.17 21.35 2.17
C LEU A 153 6.49 21.09 0.70
N SER A 154 7.36 20.11 0.43
CA SER A 154 7.80 19.77 -0.94
C SER A 154 6.78 18.90 -1.68
N ILE A 155 5.53 19.39 -1.80
CA ILE A 155 4.37 18.65 -2.34
C ILE A 155 4.13 18.92 -3.82
#